data_AF-A0A663EFI4-F1
#
_entry.id   AF-A0A663EFI4-F1
#
_cell.length_a   1.000
_cell.length_b   1.000
_cell.length_c   1.000
_cell.angle_alpha   90.00
_cell.angle_beta   90.00
_cell.angle_gamma   90.00
#
_symmetry.space_group_name_H-M   'P 1'
#
loop_
_entity.id
_entity.type
_entity.pdbx_description
1 polymer ?
#
loop_
_entity_poly.entity_id
_entity_poly.type
_entity_poly.pdbx_seq_one_letter_code
_entity_poly.pdbx_strand_id
1 'polypeptide(L)'
;MNVPSFFPFMFLRTPSWRPWILRKQQFSLLRVRLLQAAGKKNSFNLIGLTEAELKETFVRGDGPGGQATNKTNNCVVLKHIPSGIVVKCHQTRSVEQNRKIAREILQEKVDLFYKGEDSDVFKEKKASEKKKQEKKRRAKENLERKKHFKEMQQLDKK
;
A
#
# COMPACT_ATOMS: atom_id res chain seq x y z
N MET A 1 63.77 58.00 -28.81
CA MET A 1 62.94 56.81 -29.14
C MET A 1 63.89 55.66 -29.46
N ASN A 2 63.78 54.42 -29.02
CA ASN A 2 63.03 53.73 -27.98
C ASN A 2 63.80 52.38 -27.87
N VAL A 3 64.15 51.93 -26.67
CA VAL A 3 64.76 50.60 -26.42
C VAL A 3 63.80 49.82 -25.54
N PRO A 4 63.57 48.53 -25.83
CA PRO A 4 63.16 47.59 -24.80
C PRO A 4 64.30 46.61 -24.52
N SER A 5 64.61 46.44 -23.25
CA SER A 5 65.38 45.30 -22.79
C SER A 5 64.84 44.85 -21.42
N PHE A 6 65.10 43.58 -21.15
CA PHE A 6 65.08 42.93 -19.84
C PHE A 6 63.74 42.42 -19.27
N PHE A 7 63.51 41.12 -19.51
CA PHE A 7 63.21 40.16 -18.43
C PHE A 7 64.22 40.33 -17.27
N PRO A 8 63.90 40.06 -15.99
CA PRO A 8 63.16 38.88 -15.51
C PRO A 8 62.26 39.17 -14.27
N PHE A 9 61.48 38.21 -13.76
CA PHE A 9 61.53 37.79 -12.35
C PHE A 9 60.52 36.68 -12.03
N MET A 10 60.99 35.79 -11.17
CA MET A 10 60.34 34.66 -10.54
C MET A 10 59.30 35.16 -9.51
N PHE A 11 58.04 34.67 -9.56
CA PHE A 11 57.17 34.69 -8.38
C PHE A 11 56.21 33.49 -8.42
N LEU A 12 56.60 32.41 -7.76
CA LEU A 12 55.74 31.29 -7.42
C LEU A 12 54.69 31.79 -6.42
N ARG A 13 53.47 31.93 -6.90
CA ARG A 13 52.28 32.29 -6.11
C ARG A 13 51.72 31.02 -5.48
N THR A 14 52.09 30.72 -4.26
CA THR A 14 51.45 29.67 -3.45
C THR A 14 50.05 30.14 -3.02
N PRO A 15 48.98 29.34 -3.23
CA PRO A 15 47.69 29.62 -2.63
C PRO A 15 47.73 29.22 -1.15
N SER A 16 47.55 30.17 -0.24
CA SER A 16 47.39 29.93 1.19
C SER A 16 46.06 29.22 1.48
N TRP A 17 46.03 27.89 1.39
CA TRP A 17 44.92 27.09 1.90
C TRP A 17 45.11 26.94 3.42
N ARG A 18 44.36 27.71 4.20
CA ARG A 18 44.16 27.44 5.63
C ARG A 18 43.24 26.21 5.76
N PRO A 19 43.67 25.09 6.36
CA PRO A 19 42.79 23.97 6.64
C PRO A 19 41.86 24.37 7.79
N TRP A 20 40.57 24.49 7.51
CA TRP A 20 39.54 24.74 8.51
C TRP A 20 39.22 23.41 9.22
N ILE A 21 40.09 23.00 10.14
CA ILE A 21 39.77 21.97 11.13
C ILE A 21 39.01 22.66 12.27
N LEU A 22 37.96 21.97 12.72
CA LEU A 22 37.26 22.17 14.00
C LEU A 22 35.99 23.03 13.98
N ARG A 23 34.91 22.42 13.49
CA ARG A 23 33.67 22.42 14.27
C ARG A 23 33.03 21.04 14.18
N LYS A 24 33.46 20.15 15.08
CA LYS A 24 32.69 18.93 15.39
C LYS A 24 31.38 19.36 16.04
N GLN A 25 30.41 19.72 15.22
CA GLN A 25 29.04 19.73 15.65
C GLN A 25 28.67 18.26 15.83
N GLN A 26 28.58 17.83 17.09
CA GLN A 26 27.99 16.55 17.44
C GLN A 26 26.55 16.60 16.90
N PHE A 27 26.34 16.09 15.69
CA PHE A 27 25.03 15.68 15.24
C PHE A 27 24.64 14.52 16.15
N SER A 28 23.94 14.86 17.24
CA SER A 28 23.30 13.91 18.13
C SER A 28 22.56 12.90 17.26
N LEU A 29 22.96 11.64 17.41
CA LEU A 29 22.38 10.48 16.75
C LEU A 29 20.87 10.67 16.59
N LEU A 30 20.44 10.80 15.33
CA LEU A 30 19.04 10.73 14.94
C LEU A 30 18.50 9.42 15.51
N ARG A 31 17.78 9.53 16.64
CA ARG A 31 17.07 8.45 17.29
C ARG A 31 16.06 7.94 16.28
N VAL A 32 16.41 6.87 15.57
CA VAL A 32 15.48 6.13 14.69
C VAL A 32 14.36 5.66 15.59
N ARG A 33 13.24 6.39 15.56
CA ARG A 33 12.03 6.06 16.28
C ARG A 33 11.47 4.82 15.61
N LEU A 34 11.78 3.66 16.17
CA LEU A 34 11.11 2.40 15.84
C LEU A 34 9.63 2.59 16.14
N LEU A 35 8.86 2.98 15.12
CA LEU A 35 7.41 2.98 15.14
C LEU A 35 7.00 1.52 15.26
N GLN A 36 6.73 1.07 16.49
CA GLN A 36 6.00 -0.16 16.71
C GLN A 36 4.63 0.03 16.05
N ALA A 37 4.43 -0.63 14.91
CA ALA A 37 3.15 -0.70 14.25
C ALA A 37 2.20 -1.47 15.19
N ALA A 38 1.44 -0.74 15.99
CA ALA A 38 0.34 -1.28 16.77
C ALA A 38 -0.71 -1.81 15.77
N GLY A 39 -0.58 -3.09 15.41
CA GLY A 39 -1.58 -3.78 14.62
C GLY A 39 -2.92 -3.69 15.33
N LYS A 40 -3.85 -2.91 14.77
CA LYS A 40 -5.24 -2.89 15.22
C LYS A 40 -5.78 -4.32 15.05
N LYS A 41 -5.87 -5.03 16.17
CA LYS A 41 -6.63 -6.28 16.24
C LYS A 41 -8.09 -5.87 16.13
N ASN A 42 -8.66 -6.00 14.95
CA ASN A 42 -10.09 -5.80 14.76
C ASN A 42 -10.82 -6.97 15.42
N SER A 43 -11.16 -6.83 16.70
CA SER A 43 -12.00 -7.78 17.42
C SER A 43 -13.46 -7.52 17.04
N PHE A 44 -13.83 -7.85 15.81
CA PHE A 44 -15.24 -7.91 15.44
C PHE A 44 -15.86 -9.13 16.13
N ASN A 45 -17.03 -8.95 16.76
CA ASN A 45 -17.83 -10.06 17.29
C ASN A 45 -18.51 -10.78 16.13
N LEU A 46 -17.71 -11.49 15.34
CA LEU A 46 -18.15 -12.30 14.22
C LEU A 46 -18.81 -13.58 14.75
N ILE A 47 -19.79 -14.07 14.01
CA ILE A 47 -20.38 -15.39 14.29
C ILE A 47 -19.28 -16.45 14.19
N GLY A 48 -19.17 -17.27 15.24
CA GLY A 48 -18.20 -18.36 15.29
C GLY A 48 -18.61 -19.48 14.34
N LEU A 49 -17.72 -19.86 13.43
CA LEU A 49 -17.92 -21.01 12.56
C LEU A 49 -17.39 -22.26 13.27
N THR A 50 -18.23 -23.29 13.41
CA THR A 50 -17.78 -24.59 13.91
C THR A 50 -17.19 -25.42 12.77
N GLU A 51 -16.14 -26.22 13.05
CA GLU A 51 -15.50 -27.03 11.99
C GLU A 51 -16.41 -28.12 11.45
N ALA A 52 -17.38 -28.59 12.25
CA ALA A 52 -18.33 -29.63 11.85
C ALA A 52 -19.33 -29.16 10.76
N GLU A 53 -19.60 -27.86 10.67
CA GLU A 53 -20.54 -27.27 9.71
C GLU A 53 -19.86 -26.85 8.40
N LEU A 54 -18.54 -27.04 8.31
CA LEU A 54 -17.72 -26.65 7.17
C LEU A 54 -17.34 -27.87 6.33
N LYS A 55 -17.63 -27.79 5.03
CA LYS A 55 -17.14 -28.75 4.05
C LYS A 55 -16.03 -28.12 3.22
N GLU A 56 -14.82 -28.65 3.38
CA GLU A 56 -13.63 -28.21 2.67
C GLU A 56 -13.31 -29.17 1.51
N THR A 57 -13.06 -28.64 0.32
CA THR A 57 -12.55 -29.39 -0.83
C THR A 57 -11.42 -28.64 -1.52
N PHE A 58 -10.43 -29.37 -2.03
CA PHE A 58 -9.30 -28.82 -2.76
C PHE A 58 -9.45 -29.10 -4.24
N VAL A 59 -9.38 -28.04 -5.05
CA VAL A 59 -9.51 -28.10 -6.50
C VAL A 59 -8.30 -27.45 -7.16
N ARG A 60 -8.16 -27.66 -8.47
CA ARG A 60 -7.19 -26.94 -9.28
C ARG A 60 -7.66 -25.51 -9.51
N GLY A 61 -6.72 -24.58 -9.61
CA GLY A 61 -7.03 -23.22 -10.03
C GLY A 61 -7.58 -23.20 -11.45
N ASP A 62 -8.44 -22.22 -11.74
CA ASP A 62 -8.99 -21.98 -13.07
C ASP A 62 -8.30 -20.77 -13.71
N GLY A 63 -8.19 -20.76 -15.04
CA GLY A 63 -7.67 -19.63 -15.83
C GLY A 63 -6.36 -19.88 -16.59
N PRO A 64 -5.89 -18.90 -17.39
CA PRO A 64 -4.64 -18.97 -18.13
C PRO A 64 -3.44 -18.91 -17.19
N GLY A 65 -3.16 -20.04 -16.53
CA GLY A 65 -2.05 -20.22 -15.62
C GLY A 65 -0.86 -20.94 -16.28
N GLY A 66 0.29 -20.89 -15.60
CA GLY A 66 1.46 -21.70 -15.94
C GLY A 66 1.32 -23.15 -15.47
N GLN A 67 2.40 -23.92 -15.63
CA GLN A 67 2.44 -25.34 -15.22
C GLN A 67 2.05 -25.56 -13.75
N ALA A 68 2.39 -24.63 -12.87
CA ALA A 68 2.08 -24.73 -11.44
C ALA A 68 0.57 -24.70 -11.16
N THR A 69 -0.19 -23.81 -11.83
CA THR A 69 -1.64 -23.67 -11.62
C THR A 69 -2.40 -24.91 -12.09
N ASN A 70 -1.96 -25.52 -13.20
CA ASN A 70 -2.64 -26.66 -13.80
C ASN A 70 -2.35 -28.00 -13.10
N LYS A 71 -1.22 -28.11 -12.40
CA LYS A 71 -0.79 -29.34 -11.72
C LYS A 71 -1.16 -29.38 -10.24
N THR A 72 -1.16 -28.23 -9.56
CA THR A 72 -1.31 -28.19 -8.10
C THR A 72 -2.75 -27.92 -7.67
N ASN A 73 -3.26 -28.73 -6.74
CA ASN A 73 -4.58 -28.57 -6.13
C ASN A 73 -4.52 -27.60 -4.94
N ASN A 74 -4.27 -26.31 -5.19
CA ASN A 74 -4.15 -25.30 -4.13
C ASN A 74 -5.34 -24.36 -3.99
N CYS A 75 -6.35 -24.47 -4.86
CA CYS A 75 -7.59 -23.72 -4.74
C CYS A 75 -8.47 -24.37 -3.68
N VAL A 76 -8.88 -23.60 -2.68
CA VAL A 76 -9.73 -24.09 -1.58
C VAL A 76 -11.16 -23.70 -1.90
N VAL A 77 -12.06 -24.68 -1.87
CA VAL A 77 -13.50 -24.47 -1.94
C VAL A 77 -14.07 -24.82 -0.57
N LEU A 78 -14.59 -23.80 0.11
CA LEU A 78 -15.16 -23.92 1.45
C LEU A 78 -16.66 -23.67 1.37
N LYS A 79 -17.45 -24.62 1.86
CA LYS A 79 -18.91 -24.54 1.92
C LYS A 79 -19.37 -24.54 3.37
N HIS A 80 -20.20 -23.57 3.74
CA HIS A 80 -20.97 -23.60 4.98
C HIS A 80 -22.25 -24.41 4.74
N ILE A 81 -22.43 -25.52 5.47
CA ILE A 81 -23.56 -26.42 5.29
C ILE A 81 -24.91 -25.75 5.61
N PRO A 82 -25.11 -25.10 6.77
CA PRO A 82 -26.43 -24.59 7.14
C PRO A 82 -26.86 -23.38 6.30
N SER A 83 -25.94 -22.46 5.97
CA SER A 83 -26.27 -21.30 5.10
C SER A 83 -26.20 -21.61 3.60
N GLY A 84 -25.60 -22.74 3.20
CA GLY A 84 -25.38 -23.10 1.80
C GLY A 84 -24.36 -22.24 1.05
N ILE A 85 -23.70 -21.27 1.71
CA ILE A 85 -22.74 -20.34 1.10
C ILE A 85 -21.46 -21.07 0.72
N VAL A 86 -21.01 -20.86 -0.52
CA VAL A 86 -19.76 -21.42 -1.04
C VAL A 86 -18.77 -20.30 -1.35
N VAL A 87 -17.53 -20.48 -0.91
CA VAL A 87 -16.41 -19.58 -1.19
C VAL A 87 -15.30 -20.36 -1.87
N LYS A 88 -14.82 -19.85 -3.01
CA LYS A 88 -13.62 -20.34 -3.69
C LYS A 88 -12.49 -19.35 -3.45
N CYS A 89 -11.32 -19.82 -3.05
CA CYS A 89 -10.16 -18.97 -2.80
C CYS A 89 -8.90 -19.56 -3.44
N HIS A 90 -8.31 -18.77 -4.35
CA HIS A 90 -7.02 -19.03 -4.99
C HIS A 90 -6.22 -17.72 -5.05
N GLN A 91 -5.61 -17.33 -3.94
CA GLN A 91 -4.84 -16.08 -3.84
C GLN A 91 -3.34 -16.33 -3.83
N THR A 92 -2.92 -17.40 -3.18
CA THR A 92 -1.51 -17.73 -2.99
C THR A 92 -1.20 -19.14 -3.48
N ARG A 93 0.09 -19.45 -3.65
CA ARG A 93 0.54 -20.81 -3.97
C ARG A 93 0.32 -21.79 -2.81
N SER A 94 0.21 -21.29 -1.58
CA SER A 94 0.13 -22.09 -0.35
C SER A 94 -1.32 -22.41 0.00
N VAL A 95 -1.61 -23.70 0.19
CA VAL A 95 -2.95 -24.17 0.57
C VAL A 95 -3.36 -23.59 1.91
N GLU A 96 -2.49 -23.68 2.93
CA GLU A 96 -2.82 -23.24 4.29
C GLU A 96 -3.15 -21.74 4.36
N GLN A 97 -2.45 -20.92 3.57
CA GLN A 97 -2.79 -19.49 3.47
C GLN A 97 -4.16 -19.30 2.82
N ASN A 98 -4.44 -20.01 1.72
CA ASN A 98 -5.74 -19.97 1.07
C ASN A 98 -6.87 -20.46 1.99
N ARG A 99 -6.62 -21.43 2.88
CA ARG A 99 -7.59 -21.91 3.88
C ARG A 99 -7.95 -20.83 4.89
N LYS A 100 -6.95 -20.11 5.41
CA LYS A 100 -7.16 -18.99 6.35
C LYS A 100 -7.98 -17.88 5.71
N ILE A 101 -7.58 -17.48 4.50
CA ILE A 101 -8.27 -16.44 3.74
C ILE A 101 -9.70 -16.87 3.38
N ALA A 102 -9.91 -18.12 2.95
CA ALA A 102 -11.25 -18.65 2.66
C ALA A 102 -12.16 -18.62 3.89
N ARG A 103 -11.62 -18.95 5.09
CA ARG A 103 -12.36 -18.86 6.36
C ARG A 103 -12.75 -17.43 6.71
N GLU A 104 -11.82 -16.48 6.59
CA GLU A 104 -12.10 -15.06 6.82
C GLU A 104 -13.22 -14.56 5.89
N ILE A 105 -13.12 -14.83 4.58
CA ILE A 105 -14.12 -14.42 3.60
C ILE A 105 -15.48 -15.11 3.86
N LEU A 106 -15.47 -16.40 4.20
CA LEU A 106 -16.70 -17.12 4.50
C LEU A 106 -17.37 -16.55 5.74
N GLN A 107 -16.61 -16.25 6.79
CA GLN A 107 -17.13 -15.68 8.02
C GLN A 107 -17.77 -14.31 7.77
N GLU A 108 -17.14 -13.45 6.98
CA GLU A 108 -17.74 -12.18 6.58
C GLU A 108 -19.06 -12.38 5.82
N LYS A 109 -19.11 -13.32 4.86
CA LYS A 109 -20.33 -13.60 4.10
C LYS A 109 -21.45 -14.16 4.96
N VAL A 110 -21.12 -15.05 5.89
CA VAL A 110 -22.08 -15.63 6.83
C VAL A 110 -22.60 -14.57 7.78
N ASP A 111 -21.73 -13.69 8.29
CA ASP A 111 -22.13 -12.58 9.16
C ASP A 111 -23.07 -11.61 8.43
N LEU A 112 -22.77 -11.28 7.18
CA LEU A 112 -23.67 -10.50 6.31
C LEU A 112 -25.00 -11.21 6.05
N PHE A 113 -25.01 -12.53 5.89
CA PHE A 113 -26.24 -13.29 5.65
C PHE A 113 -27.18 -13.25 6.86
N TYR A 114 -26.65 -13.38 8.08
CA TYR A 114 -27.47 -13.40 9.30
C TYR A 114 -27.78 -12.01 9.85
N LYS A 115 -26.82 -11.07 9.82
CA LYS A 115 -26.98 -9.72 10.40
C LYS A 115 -27.32 -8.64 9.36
N GLY A 116 -27.15 -8.92 8.07
CA GLY A 116 -27.44 -7.95 7.00
C GLY A 116 -26.59 -6.68 7.11
N GLU A 117 -27.27 -5.52 7.01
CA GLU A 117 -26.63 -4.21 7.08
C GLU A 117 -26.11 -3.85 8.48
N ASP A 118 -26.52 -4.60 9.52
CA ASP A 118 -26.14 -4.32 10.89
C ASP A 118 -24.76 -4.85 11.27
N SER A 119 -24.16 -5.70 10.44
CA SER A 119 -22.80 -6.18 10.64
C SER A 119 -21.80 -5.03 10.75
N ASP A 120 -20.99 -5.05 11.81
CA ASP A 120 -19.92 -4.08 12.04
C ASP A 120 -18.91 -4.07 10.88
N VAL A 121 -18.67 -5.24 10.29
CA VAL A 121 -17.78 -5.39 9.13
C VAL A 121 -18.36 -4.65 7.92
N PHE A 122 -19.67 -4.75 7.69
CA PHE A 122 -20.33 -4.03 6.61
C PHE A 122 -20.27 -2.52 6.81
N LYS A 123 -20.57 -2.06 8.02
CA LYS A 123 -20.54 -0.64 8.39
C LYS A 123 -19.15 -0.04 8.19
N GLU A 124 -18.09 -0.72 8.63
CA GLU A 124 -16.71 -0.25 8.44
C GLU A 124 -16.31 -0.27 6.95
N LYS A 125 -16.65 -1.33 6.20
CA LYS A 125 -16.39 -1.39 4.75
C LYS A 125 -17.08 -0.22 4.03
N LYS A 126 -18.38 0.00 4.26
CA LYS A 126 -19.16 1.10 3.70
C LYS A 126 -18.58 2.47 4.10
N ALA A 127 -18.14 2.64 5.35
CA ALA A 127 -17.49 3.87 5.81
C ALA A 127 -16.14 4.10 5.12
N SER A 128 -15.33 3.06 4.95
CA SER A 128 -14.04 3.11 4.26
C SER A 128 -14.19 3.46 2.78
N GLU A 129 -15.21 2.91 2.13
CA GLU A 129 -15.55 3.18 0.73
C GLU A 129 -16.03 4.63 0.53
N LYS A 130 -16.91 5.11 1.41
CA LYS A 130 -17.35 6.53 1.42
C LYS A 130 -16.15 7.47 1.56
N LYS A 131 -15.22 7.20 2.49
CA LYS A 131 -13.97 7.98 2.64
C LYS A 131 -13.12 7.95 1.37
N LYS A 132 -13.02 6.80 0.69
CA LYS A 132 -12.26 6.66 -0.57
C LYS A 132 -12.92 7.42 -1.72
N GLN A 133 -14.24 7.35 -1.85
CA GLN A 133 -15.01 8.08 -2.84
C GLN A 133 -14.88 9.60 -2.65
N GLU A 134 -15.00 10.07 -1.41
CA GLU A 134 -14.85 11.48 -1.08
C GLU A 134 -13.44 12.01 -1.41
N LYS A 135 -12.39 11.24 -1.13
CA LYS A 135 -11.02 11.59 -1.54
C LYS A 135 -10.88 11.69 -3.07
N LYS A 136 -11.47 10.76 -3.81
CA LYS A 136 -11.48 10.80 -5.28
C LYS A 136 -12.22 12.03 -5.82
N ARG A 137 -13.39 12.34 -5.25
CA ARG A 137 -14.18 13.53 -5.60
C ARG A 137 -13.39 14.82 -5.40
N ARG A 138 -12.80 15.00 -4.21
CA ARG A 138 -11.94 16.17 -3.91
C ARG A 138 -10.74 16.29 -4.85
N ALA A 139 -10.11 15.17 -5.20
CA ALA A 139 -8.99 15.17 -6.14
C ALA A 139 -9.41 15.63 -7.54
N LYS A 140 -10.59 15.18 -8.01
CA LYS A 140 -11.17 15.60 -9.29
C LYS A 140 -11.49 17.11 -9.31
N GLU A 141 -12.17 17.61 -8.28
CA GLU A 141 -12.50 19.04 -8.15
C GLU A 141 -11.24 19.92 -8.08
N ASN A 142 -10.20 19.47 -7.37
CA ASN A 142 -8.92 20.16 -7.34
C ASN A 142 -8.24 20.23 -8.70
N LEU A 143 -8.34 19.14 -9.49
CA LEU A 143 -7.80 19.11 -10.84
C LEU A 143 -8.55 20.07 -11.77
N GLU A 144 -9.88 20.09 -11.71
CA GLU A 144 -10.74 20.98 -12.49
C GLU A 144 -10.46 22.45 -12.16
N ARG A 145 -10.35 22.80 -10.88
CA ARG A 145 -9.96 24.16 -10.45
C ARG A 145 -8.61 24.59 -11.01
N LYS A 146 -7.62 23.70 -11.00
CA LYS A 146 -6.29 23.98 -11.57
C LYS A 146 -6.33 24.15 -13.09
N LYS A 147 -7.16 23.39 -13.79
CA LYS A 147 -7.36 23.53 -15.24
C LYS A 147 -7.98 24.90 -15.57
N HIS A 148 -9.09 25.25 -14.93
CA HIS A 148 -9.73 26.56 -15.11
C HIS A 148 -8.79 27.72 -14.80
N PHE A 149 -8.05 27.65 -13.69
CA PHE A 149 -7.08 28.69 -13.33
C PHE A 149 -5.99 28.84 -14.41
N LYS A 150 -5.48 27.73 -14.94
CA LYS A 150 -4.48 27.75 -16.01
C LYS A 150 -5.05 28.31 -17.32
N GLU A 151 -6.30 27.99 -17.67
CA GLU A 151 -7.00 28.53 -18.84
C GLU A 151 -7.18 30.05 -18.73
N MET A 152 -7.63 30.55 -17.57
CA MET A 152 -7.74 32.00 -17.31
C MET A 152 -6.38 32.70 -17.48
N GLN A 153 -5.31 32.15 -16.90
CA GLN A 153 -3.95 32.70 -17.07
C GLN A 153 -3.43 32.68 -18.52
N GLN A 154 -3.95 31.80 -19.37
CA GLN A 154 -3.59 31.76 -20.78
C GLN A 154 -4.35 32.82 -21.59
N LEU A 155 -5.60 33.11 -21.22
CA LEU A 155 -6.38 34.19 -21.82
C LEU A 155 -5.79 35.56 -21.49
N ASP A 156 -5.42 35.82 -20.23
CA ASP A 156 -4.83 37.11 -19.82
C ASP A 156 -3.47 37.42 -20.48
N LYS A 157 -2.80 36.39 -21.03
CA LYS A 157 -1.50 36.53 -21.72
C LYS A 157 -1.61 36.73 -23.23
N LYS A 158 -2.80 36.60 -23.80
CA LYS A 158 -3.05 36.70 -25.24
C LYS A 158 -3.61 38.08 -25.60
#